data_AF-A0A8E7AXD2-F1
#
_entry.id   AF-A0A8E7AXD2-F1
#
_cell.length_a   1.000
_cell.length_b   1.000
_cell.length_c   1.000
_cell.angle_alpha   90.00
_cell.angle_beta   90.00
_cell.angle_gamma   90.00
#
_symmetry.space_group_name_H-M   'P 1'
#
loop_
_entity.id
_entity.type
_entity.pdbx_description
1 polymer ?
#
loop_
_entity_poly.entity_id
_entity_poly.type
_entity_poly.pdbx_seq_one_letter_code
_entity_poly.pdbx_strand_id
1 'polypeptide(L)'
;MNAAETDELAESAYAIFELFFGSQLHMRKKSLSRIVESGEPFEDLFSEIFTDFSSMYPEIVEILIEQFNSPDEIFRMIREGEGVIPSKTFQARWIEQDSPHVDGKAADIEKAGKWLVFLPMDVVDDVWRQIRDLTWEGKLGLSAKVSTAKPDPDARDDRKVIYVYTADWEDESDVMRVREELRKIGITDRIGYKRNIETFKGEYSARGKKVTFYSA
;
A
#
# COMPACT_ATOMS: atom_id res chain seq x y z
N MET A 1 16.38 18.09 19.58
CA MET A 1 16.22 16.92 18.71
C MET A 1 17.43 16.80 17.81
N ASN A 2 17.91 15.59 17.60
CA ASN A 2 18.88 15.31 16.54
C ASN A 2 18.15 15.15 15.17
N ALA A 3 18.89 15.10 14.07
CA ALA A 3 18.31 15.02 12.73
C ALA A 3 17.44 13.75 12.50
N ALA A 4 17.79 12.63 13.14
CA ALA A 4 17.05 11.38 13.01
C ALA A 4 15.70 11.42 13.76
N GLU A 5 15.67 12.01 14.96
CA GLU A 5 14.43 12.22 15.72
C GLU A 5 13.46 13.16 15.02
N THR A 6 14.00 14.15 14.29
CA THR A 6 13.20 15.11 13.52
C THR A 6 12.59 14.45 12.29
N ASP A 7 13.35 13.57 11.62
CA ASP A 7 12.90 12.79 10.45
C ASP A 7 11.81 11.77 10.83
N GLU A 8 11.98 11.05 11.95
CA GLU A 8 10.98 10.10 12.46
C GLU A 8 9.66 10.79 12.87
N LEU A 9 9.75 11.98 13.46
CA LEU A 9 8.58 12.78 13.81
C LEU A 9 7.85 13.28 12.56
N ALA A 10 8.57 13.73 11.54
CA ALA A 10 8.01 14.15 10.26
C ALA A 10 7.35 12.99 9.51
N GLU A 11 7.99 11.80 9.46
CA GLU A 11 7.37 10.59 8.89
C GLU A 11 6.07 10.24 9.63
N SER A 12 6.07 10.35 10.96
CA SER A 12 4.90 10.08 11.79
C SER A 12 3.77 11.09 11.54
N ALA A 13 4.10 12.38 11.37
CA ALA A 13 3.13 13.43 11.10
C ALA A 13 2.37 13.21 9.79
N TYR A 14 3.09 12.90 8.70
CA TYR A 14 2.46 12.59 7.42
C TYR A 14 1.59 11.33 7.50
N ALA A 15 2.08 10.27 8.16
CA ALA A 15 1.30 9.03 8.33
C ALA A 15 -0.01 9.27 9.10
N ILE A 16 0.01 10.12 10.15
CA ILE A 16 -1.21 10.49 10.89
C ILE A 16 -2.18 11.24 9.99
N PHE A 17 -1.69 12.19 9.17
CA PHE A 17 -2.51 12.90 8.22
C PHE A 17 -3.11 11.98 7.15
N GLU A 18 -2.31 11.08 6.56
CA GLU A 18 -2.76 10.11 5.56
C GLU A 18 -3.87 9.20 6.11
N LEU A 19 -3.70 8.68 7.34
CA LEU A 19 -4.72 7.88 8.02
C LEU A 19 -6.02 8.67 8.24
N PHE A 20 -5.91 9.91 8.70
CA PHE A 20 -7.07 10.78 8.89
C PHE A 20 -7.78 11.06 7.56
N PHE A 21 -7.03 11.49 6.54
CA PHE A 21 -7.55 11.82 5.22
C PHE A 21 -8.23 10.60 4.58
N GLY A 22 -7.58 9.44 4.62
CA GLY A 22 -8.16 8.17 4.15
C GLY A 22 -9.45 7.79 4.87
N SER A 23 -9.50 7.95 6.20
CA SER A 23 -10.70 7.71 7.00
C SER A 23 -11.86 8.65 6.60
N GLN A 24 -11.57 9.94 6.40
CA GLN A 24 -12.56 10.93 5.96
C GLN A 24 -13.11 10.62 4.56
N LEU A 25 -12.28 10.14 3.64
CA LEU A 25 -12.73 9.66 2.33
C LEU A 25 -13.59 8.40 2.45
N HIS A 26 -13.18 7.44 3.27
CA HIS A 26 -13.93 6.20 3.50
C HIS A 26 -15.33 6.48 4.06
N MET A 27 -15.45 7.36 5.06
CA MET A 27 -16.75 7.80 5.62
C MET A 27 -17.66 8.42 4.55
N ARG A 28 -17.07 9.09 3.56
CA ARG A 28 -17.77 9.69 2.40
C ARG A 28 -17.97 8.70 1.24
N LYS A 29 -17.62 7.42 1.41
CA LYS A 29 -17.63 6.38 0.37
C LYS A 29 -16.84 6.77 -0.89
N LYS A 30 -15.77 7.54 -0.70
CA LYS A 30 -14.85 7.96 -1.76
C LYS A 30 -13.57 7.13 -1.71
N SER A 31 -12.98 6.91 -2.86
CA SER A 31 -11.71 6.19 -3.02
C SER A 31 -10.68 7.19 -3.53
N LEU A 32 -9.54 7.31 -2.83
CA LEU A 32 -8.48 8.25 -3.20
C LEU A 32 -7.96 7.98 -4.61
N SER A 33 -7.72 6.70 -4.94
CA SER A 33 -7.26 6.32 -6.28
C SER A 33 -8.23 6.77 -7.38
N ARG A 34 -9.53 6.57 -7.18
CA ARG A 34 -10.54 7.02 -8.16
C ARG A 34 -10.60 8.53 -8.32
N ILE A 35 -10.40 9.28 -7.23
CA ILE A 35 -10.37 10.75 -7.27
C ILE A 35 -9.14 11.23 -8.04
N VAL A 36 -7.96 10.69 -7.72
CA VAL A 36 -6.70 11.07 -8.37
C VAL A 36 -6.71 10.69 -9.86
N GLU A 37 -7.18 9.48 -10.18
CA GLU A 37 -7.19 8.96 -11.56
C GLU A 37 -8.30 9.54 -12.44
N SER A 38 -9.37 10.10 -11.87
CA SER A 38 -10.38 10.80 -12.68
C SER A 38 -9.84 12.08 -13.30
N GLY A 39 -8.80 12.67 -12.69
CA GLY A 39 -8.27 13.98 -13.06
C GLY A 39 -9.22 15.14 -12.74
N GLU A 40 -10.33 14.87 -12.05
CA GLU A 40 -11.26 15.91 -11.63
C GLU A 40 -10.67 16.71 -10.46
N PRO A 41 -10.86 18.04 -10.43
CA PRO A 41 -10.50 18.88 -9.29
C PRO A 41 -11.16 18.38 -7.99
N PHE A 42 -10.41 18.36 -6.89
CA PHE A 42 -10.89 17.99 -5.56
C PHE A 42 -10.29 18.86 -4.44
N GLU A 43 -9.83 20.05 -4.80
CA GLU A 43 -9.26 21.09 -3.94
C GLU A 43 -10.21 21.39 -2.78
N ASP A 44 -11.49 21.64 -3.06
CA ASP A 44 -12.49 21.95 -2.03
C ASP A 44 -12.63 20.82 -1.00
N LEU A 45 -12.63 19.56 -1.48
CA LEU A 45 -12.68 18.38 -0.62
C LEU A 45 -11.43 18.25 0.23
N PHE A 46 -10.25 18.51 -0.34
CA PHE A 46 -8.99 18.50 0.39
C PHE A 46 -8.99 19.60 1.46
N SER A 47 -9.33 20.84 1.10
CA SER A 47 -9.35 21.98 2.01
C SER A 47 -10.33 21.80 3.15
N GLU A 48 -11.52 21.23 2.90
CA GLU A 48 -12.48 20.85 3.95
C GLU A 48 -11.83 19.87 4.94
N ILE A 49 -11.30 18.74 4.45
CA ILE A 49 -10.71 17.71 5.31
C ILE A 49 -9.47 18.22 6.05
N PHE A 50 -8.63 19.03 5.39
CA PHE A 50 -7.43 19.61 5.98
C PHE A 50 -7.77 20.63 7.06
N THR A 51 -8.87 21.38 6.92
CA THR A 51 -9.37 22.31 7.95
C THR A 51 -9.83 21.55 9.19
N ASP A 52 -10.56 20.45 9.01
CA ASP A 52 -10.96 19.56 10.10
C ASP A 52 -9.73 18.97 10.81
N PHE A 53 -8.75 18.49 10.03
CA PHE A 53 -7.49 17.97 10.55
C PHE A 53 -6.73 19.03 11.35
N SER A 54 -6.62 20.24 10.83
CA SER A 54 -5.92 21.37 11.49
C SER A 54 -6.57 21.77 12.81
N SER A 55 -7.90 21.65 12.89
CA SER A 55 -8.64 21.93 14.13
C SER A 55 -8.41 20.87 15.19
N MET A 56 -8.22 19.60 14.79
CA MET A 56 -8.04 18.46 15.69
C MET A 56 -6.58 18.24 16.10
N TYR A 57 -5.63 18.52 15.21
CA TYR A 57 -4.21 18.20 15.36
C TYR A 57 -3.30 19.38 14.99
N PRO A 58 -3.43 20.54 15.65
CA PRO A 58 -2.67 21.75 15.29
C PRO A 58 -1.14 21.53 15.36
N GLU A 59 -0.64 20.83 16.38
CA GLU A 59 0.79 20.52 16.53
C GLU A 59 1.33 19.64 15.39
N ILE A 60 0.51 18.71 14.87
CA ILE A 60 0.90 17.88 13.72
C ILE A 60 0.92 18.72 12.45
N VAL A 61 -0.01 19.67 12.30
CA VAL A 61 -0.01 20.60 11.17
C VAL A 61 1.22 21.49 11.17
N GLU A 62 1.68 21.98 12.32
CA GLU A 62 2.94 22.75 12.39
C GLU A 62 4.11 21.95 11.79
N ILE A 63 4.26 20.68 12.15
CA ILE A 63 5.30 19.78 11.60
C ILE A 63 5.13 19.59 10.08
N LEU A 64 3.90 19.37 9.61
CA LEU A 64 3.62 19.21 8.18
C LEU A 64 3.95 20.49 7.40
N ILE A 65 3.66 21.67 7.94
CA ILE A 65 3.98 22.95 7.28
C ILE A 65 5.49 23.22 7.29
N GLU A 66 6.21 22.87 8.36
CA GLU A 66 7.67 22.92 8.37
C GLU A 66 8.28 22.00 7.30
N GLN A 67 7.70 20.82 7.09
CA GLN A 67 8.18 19.83 6.12
C GLN A 67 7.83 20.20 4.66
N PHE A 68 6.59 20.59 4.39
CA PHE A 68 6.04 20.76 3.04
C PHE A 68 5.82 22.22 2.63
N ASN A 69 6.12 23.18 3.50
CA ASN A 69 5.91 24.63 3.35
C ASN A 69 4.43 25.09 3.32
N SER A 70 3.51 24.30 2.78
CA SER A 70 2.10 24.70 2.66
C SER A 70 1.15 23.50 2.50
N PRO A 71 -0.15 23.65 2.83
CA PRO A 71 -1.16 22.64 2.51
C PRO A 71 -1.30 22.42 1.00
N ASP A 72 -1.08 23.46 0.19
CA ASP A 72 -1.17 23.39 -1.27
C ASP A 72 -0.12 22.43 -1.86
N GLU A 73 1.06 22.35 -1.25
CA GLU A 73 2.11 21.42 -1.65
C GLU A 73 1.74 19.96 -1.33
N ILE A 74 1.15 19.72 -0.15
CA ILE A 74 0.62 18.42 0.24
C ILE A 74 -0.50 18.00 -0.74
N PHE A 75 -1.41 18.91 -1.04
CA PHE A 75 -2.46 18.68 -2.05
C PHE A 75 -1.87 18.36 -3.42
N ARG A 76 -0.89 19.15 -3.88
CA ARG A 76 -0.20 18.94 -5.16
C ARG A 76 0.39 17.54 -5.25
N MET A 77 1.08 17.08 -4.21
CA MET A 77 1.66 15.74 -4.13
C MET A 77 0.59 14.64 -4.26
N ILE A 78 -0.50 14.73 -3.48
CA ILE A 78 -1.60 13.76 -3.52
C ILE A 78 -2.25 13.74 -4.91
N ARG A 79 -2.54 14.90 -5.47
CA ARG A 79 -3.10 15.06 -6.82
C ARG A 79 -2.19 14.46 -7.89
N GLU A 80 -0.88 14.52 -7.70
CA GLU A 80 0.09 13.95 -8.63
C GLU A 80 0.26 12.43 -8.49
N GLY A 81 -0.12 11.84 -7.35
CA GLY A 81 -0.14 10.39 -7.14
C GLY A 81 0.42 9.89 -5.81
N GLU A 82 0.80 10.77 -4.88
CA GLU A 82 1.24 10.37 -3.53
C GLU A 82 0.14 9.56 -2.82
N GLY A 83 0.49 8.36 -2.34
CA GLY A 83 -0.43 7.41 -1.70
C GLY A 83 -1.28 6.59 -2.68
N VAL A 84 -1.13 6.77 -4.00
CA VAL A 84 -1.92 6.08 -5.03
C VAL A 84 -1.04 5.35 -6.04
N ILE A 85 -0.02 6.05 -6.54
CA ILE A 85 0.88 5.61 -7.60
C ILE A 85 2.23 5.28 -6.95
N PRO A 86 2.70 4.01 -6.99
CA PRO A 86 3.92 3.59 -6.31
C PRO A 86 5.14 4.44 -6.67
N SER A 87 5.30 4.80 -7.94
CA SER A 87 6.41 5.64 -8.41
C SER A 87 6.40 7.09 -7.97
N LYS A 88 5.24 7.56 -7.51
CA LYS A 88 5.04 8.94 -7.07
C LYS A 88 4.76 9.04 -5.58
N THR A 89 4.93 7.95 -4.85
CA THR A 89 4.70 7.89 -3.41
C THR A 89 6.04 7.85 -2.68
N PHE A 90 6.36 8.92 -1.98
CA PHE A 90 7.63 9.16 -1.31
C PHE A 90 7.50 9.28 0.21
N GLN A 91 6.28 9.48 0.72
CA GLN A 91 6.03 9.65 2.15
C GLN A 91 5.69 8.33 2.84
N ALA A 92 4.95 7.44 2.16
CA ALA A 92 4.61 6.10 2.65
C ALA A 92 5.49 5.02 2.00
N ARG A 93 5.93 4.00 2.77
CA ARG A 93 6.69 2.84 2.23
C ARG A 93 5.79 1.85 1.49
N TRP A 94 4.50 1.84 1.81
CA TRP A 94 3.52 0.91 1.28
C TRP A 94 2.25 1.65 0.89
N ILE A 95 1.65 1.24 -0.23
CA ILE A 95 0.25 1.55 -0.54
C ILE A 95 -0.53 0.25 -0.34
N GLU A 96 -1.70 0.32 0.27
CA GLU A 96 -2.56 -0.83 0.57
C GLU A 96 -3.93 -0.68 -0.09
N GLN A 97 -4.48 -1.83 -0.51
CA GLN A 97 -5.84 -1.94 -1.00
C GLN A 97 -6.49 -3.15 -0.35
N ASP A 98 -7.48 -2.91 0.50
CA ASP A 98 -8.34 -3.96 1.04
C ASP A 98 -9.46 -4.31 0.07
N SER A 99 -9.87 -5.57 0.05
CA SER A 99 -11.07 -6.01 -0.63
C SER A 99 -12.29 -5.67 0.22
N PRO A 100 -13.28 -4.92 -0.30
CA PRO A 100 -14.51 -4.61 0.42
C PRO A 100 -15.43 -5.84 0.60
N HIS A 101 -15.06 -6.99 0.02
CA HIS A 101 -15.83 -8.22 0.01
C HIS A 101 -15.39 -9.24 1.08
N VAL A 102 -14.40 -8.91 1.89
CA VAL A 102 -13.98 -9.74 3.02
C VAL A 102 -14.84 -9.37 4.22
N ASP A 103 -15.61 -10.34 4.73
CA ASP A 103 -16.33 -10.15 5.98
C ASP A 103 -15.33 -9.75 7.08
N GLY A 104 -15.65 -8.70 7.84
CA GLY A 104 -14.77 -8.07 8.84
C GLY A 104 -14.29 -8.95 10.01
N LYS A 105 -14.42 -10.28 9.91
CA LYS A 105 -13.56 -11.20 10.66
C LYS A 105 -12.17 -11.07 10.07
N ALA A 106 -11.25 -10.47 10.83
CA ALA A 106 -9.84 -10.49 10.51
C ALA A 106 -9.46 -11.93 10.14
N ALA A 107 -8.98 -12.13 8.90
CA ALA A 107 -8.43 -13.42 8.50
C ALA A 107 -7.45 -13.86 9.58
N ASP A 108 -7.52 -15.12 9.99
CA ASP A 108 -6.58 -15.64 10.98
C ASP A 108 -5.17 -15.38 10.46
N ILE A 109 -4.44 -14.52 11.16
CA ILE A 109 -3.18 -13.98 10.67
C ILE A 109 -2.12 -15.07 10.54
N GLU A 110 -2.29 -16.20 11.24
CA GLU A 110 -1.44 -17.39 11.13
C GLU A 110 -1.76 -18.23 9.89
N LYS A 111 -3.03 -18.23 9.47
CA LYS A 111 -3.52 -18.91 8.25
C LYS A 111 -3.38 -18.05 6.99
N ALA A 112 -3.27 -16.74 7.11
CA ALA A 112 -3.06 -15.89 5.96
C ALA A 112 -1.68 -16.14 5.30
N GLY A 113 -1.60 -15.90 3.99
CA GLY A 113 -0.34 -15.86 3.27
C GLY A 113 -0.43 -14.91 2.09
N LYS A 114 0.63 -14.85 1.29
CA LYS A 114 0.74 -13.88 0.19
C LYS A 114 1.58 -14.39 -0.96
N TRP A 115 1.12 -14.08 -2.17
CA TRP A 115 1.95 -14.11 -3.36
C TRP A 115 2.87 -12.88 -3.38
N LEU A 116 4.13 -13.08 -3.77
CA LEU A 116 5.12 -12.02 -3.94
C LEU A 116 5.41 -11.83 -5.43
N VAL A 117 5.10 -10.65 -5.94
CA VAL A 117 5.34 -10.25 -7.33
C VAL A 117 6.42 -9.17 -7.31
N PHE A 118 7.59 -9.46 -7.90
CA PHE A 118 8.70 -8.49 -7.99
C PHE A 118 8.76 -7.90 -9.39
N LEU A 119 8.78 -6.57 -9.48
CA LEU A 119 8.67 -5.83 -10.72
C LEU A 119 9.71 -4.70 -10.80
N PRO A 120 10.22 -4.37 -11.99
CA PRO A 120 10.99 -3.15 -12.16
C PRO A 120 10.10 -1.90 -11.99
N MET A 121 10.75 -0.76 -11.72
CA MET A 121 10.08 0.50 -11.40
C MET A 121 9.19 1.05 -12.53
N ASP A 122 9.55 0.78 -13.77
CA ASP A 122 8.88 1.29 -14.97
C ASP A 122 7.53 0.63 -15.26
N VAL A 123 7.26 -0.55 -14.69
CA VAL A 123 6.00 -1.28 -14.89
C VAL A 123 5.15 -1.40 -13.61
N VAL A 124 5.71 -1.05 -12.44
CA VAL A 124 5.03 -1.27 -11.16
C VAL A 124 3.70 -0.53 -11.05
N ASP A 125 3.61 0.68 -11.59
CA ASP A 125 2.39 1.51 -11.48
C ASP A 125 1.20 0.86 -12.20
N ASP A 126 1.42 0.40 -13.44
CA ASP A 126 0.38 -0.22 -14.26
C ASP A 126 -0.06 -1.57 -13.71
N VAL A 127 0.88 -2.38 -13.21
CA VAL A 127 0.56 -3.67 -12.59
C VAL A 127 -0.13 -3.47 -11.24
N TRP A 128 0.31 -2.49 -10.44
CA TRP A 128 -0.34 -2.14 -9.19
C TRP A 128 -1.79 -1.72 -9.41
N ARG A 129 -2.06 -0.84 -10.37
CA ARG A 129 -3.42 -0.40 -10.70
C ARG A 129 -4.32 -1.60 -10.99
N GLN A 130 -3.87 -2.55 -11.81
CA GLN A 130 -4.62 -3.77 -12.13
C GLN A 130 -4.87 -4.65 -10.90
N ILE A 131 -3.82 -4.91 -10.09
CA ILE A 131 -3.96 -5.72 -8.87
C ILE A 131 -4.90 -5.05 -7.87
N ARG A 132 -4.76 -3.74 -7.66
CA ARG A 132 -5.61 -2.94 -6.78
C ARG A 132 -7.08 -3.05 -7.21
N ASP A 133 -7.36 -2.83 -8.49
CA ASP A 133 -8.73 -2.86 -9.01
C ASP A 133 -9.33 -4.27 -8.91
N LEU A 134 -8.57 -5.32 -9.25
CA LEU A 134 -9.03 -6.71 -9.08
C LEU A 134 -9.23 -7.10 -7.61
N THR A 135 -8.45 -6.52 -6.69
CA THR A 135 -8.63 -6.70 -5.25
C THR A 135 -9.91 -6.04 -4.78
N TRP A 136 -10.17 -4.80 -5.21
CA TRP A 136 -11.41 -4.09 -4.94
C TRP A 136 -12.64 -4.82 -5.47
N GLU A 137 -12.54 -5.44 -6.65
CA GLU A 137 -13.61 -6.24 -7.27
C GLU A 137 -13.80 -7.62 -6.61
N GLY A 138 -13.00 -7.98 -5.61
CA GLY A 138 -13.06 -9.29 -4.95
C GLY A 138 -12.58 -10.45 -5.81
N LYS A 139 -11.86 -10.16 -6.91
CA LYS A 139 -11.30 -11.18 -7.81
C LYS A 139 -9.96 -11.69 -7.32
N LEU A 140 -9.21 -10.93 -6.54
CA LEU A 140 -8.02 -11.44 -5.86
C LEU A 140 -8.39 -11.96 -4.46
N GLY A 141 -7.46 -11.90 -3.51
CA GLY A 141 -7.74 -12.30 -2.13
C GLY A 141 -8.19 -11.10 -1.28
N LEU A 142 -7.79 -11.08 -0.01
CA LEU A 142 -8.32 -10.12 0.97
C LEU A 142 -7.75 -8.71 0.87
N SER A 143 -6.48 -8.59 0.51
CA SER A 143 -5.84 -7.29 0.33
C SER A 143 -4.61 -7.42 -0.55
N ALA A 144 -4.13 -6.28 -1.03
CA ALA A 144 -2.85 -6.17 -1.71
C ALA A 144 -2.06 -4.99 -1.14
N LYS A 145 -0.73 -5.11 -1.14
CA LYS A 145 0.18 -4.02 -0.76
C LYS A 145 1.32 -3.90 -1.75
N VAL A 146 1.76 -2.70 -2.06
CA VAL A 146 2.89 -2.44 -2.97
C VAL A 146 3.93 -1.55 -2.32
N SER A 147 5.21 -1.88 -2.49
CA SER A 147 6.32 -1.02 -2.07
C SER A 147 6.46 0.18 -2.99
N THR A 148 6.80 1.34 -2.44
CA THR A 148 6.76 2.63 -3.15
C THR A 148 8.15 3.13 -3.56
N ALA A 149 8.22 4.34 -4.11
CA ALA A 149 9.48 5.04 -4.40
C ALA A 149 10.24 5.49 -3.14
N LYS A 150 9.60 5.50 -1.95
CA LYS A 150 10.28 5.77 -0.69
C LYS A 150 11.43 4.76 -0.47
N PRO A 151 12.66 5.22 -0.22
CA PRO A 151 13.80 4.31 0.00
C PRO A 151 13.57 3.37 1.19
N ASP A 152 13.95 2.12 1.00
CA ASP A 152 13.98 1.10 2.06
C ASP A 152 15.44 0.65 2.25
N PRO A 153 16.09 0.96 3.39
CA PRO A 153 17.48 0.58 3.63
C PRO A 153 17.68 -0.95 3.69
N ASP A 154 16.61 -1.71 3.91
CA ASP A 154 16.63 -3.17 3.97
C ASP A 154 16.33 -3.83 2.61
N ALA A 155 16.05 -3.03 1.57
CA ALA A 155 15.82 -3.54 0.22
C ALA A 155 17.08 -4.22 -0.35
N ARG A 156 16.88 -5.41 -0.93
CA ARG A 156 17.99 -6.23 -1.47
C ARG A 156 18.36 -5.88 -2.90
N ASP A 157 17.44 -5.29 -3.63
CA ASP A 157 17.58 -4.84 -5.00
C ASP A 157 16.64 -3.66 -5.27
N ASP A 158 16.66 -3.14 -6.49
CA ASP A 158 15.92 -1.97 -6.95
C ASP A 158 14.47 -2.26 -7.37
N ARG A 159 14.06 -3.53 -7.34
CA ARG A 159 12.70 -3.92 -7.73
C ARG A 159 11.69 -3.53 -6.66
N LYS A 160 10.48 -3.26 -7.12
CA LYS A 160 9.31 -3.10 -6.26
C LYS A 160 8.62 -4.43 -6.08
N VAL A 161 7.98 -4.61 -4.94
CA VAL A 161 7.26 -5.83 -4.60
C VAL A 161 5.78 -5.51 -4.37
N ILE A 162 4.92 -6.35 -4.94
CA ILE A 162 3.49 -6.38 -4.66
C ILE A 162 3.19 -7.68 -3.90
N TYR A 163 2.55 -7.53 -2.73
CA TYR A 163 1.96 -8.63 -1.98
C TYR A 163 0.49 -8.73 -2.32
N VAL A 164 0.02 -9.94 -2.62
CA VAL A 164 -1.40 -10.25 -2.80
C VAL A 164 -1.78 -11.33 -1.80
N TYR A 165 -2.60 -10.98 -0.82
CA TYR A 165 -2.89 -11.80 0.35
C TYR A 165 -4.07 -12.74 0.11
N THR A 166 -3.98 -13.98 0.58
CA THR A 166 -5.11 -14.93 0.66
C THR A 166 -5.35 -15.35 2.10
N ALA A 167 -6.59 -15.78 2.40
CA ALA A 167 -7.10 -15.85 3.78
C ALA A 167 -6.61 -17.08 4.52
N ASP A 168 -6.49 -18.18 3.80
CA ASP A 168 -6.02 -19.45 4.31
C ASP A 168 -5.02 -20.04 3.31
N TRP A 169 -3.77 -20.23 3.73
CA TRP A 169 -2.75 -20.89 2.92
C TRP A 169 -3.03 -22.38 2.74
N GLU A 170 -3.90 -22.99 3.56
CA GLU A 170 -4.33 -24.38 3.42
C GLU A 170 -5.43 -24.53 2.35
N ASP A 171 -6.14 -23.46 2.00
CA ASP A 171 -7.09 -23.45 0.87
C ASP A 171 -6.34 -23.31 -0.45
N GLU A 172 -5.76 -24.42 -0.90
CA GLU A 172 -5.02 -24.47 -2.17
C GLU A 172 -5.88 -24.04 -3.35
N SER A 173 -7.20 -24.29 -3.32
CA SER A 173 -8.09 -23.89 -4.40
C SER A 173 -8.16 -22.37 -4.52
N ASP A 174 -8.35 -21.64 -3.42
CA ASP A 174 -8.35 -20.18 -3.42
C ASP A 174 -6.96 -19.61 -3.74
N VAL A 175 -5.90 -20.17 -3.14
CA VAL A 175 -4.51 -19.75 -3.39
C VAL A 175 -4.16 -19.83 -4.88
N MET A 176 -4.52 -20.94 -5.54
CA MET A 176 -4.27 -21.12 -6.97
C MET A 176 -5.24 -20.30 -7.84
N ARG A 177 -6.50 -20.11 -7.43
CA ARG A 177 -7.44 -19.21 -8.12
C ARG A 177 -6.88 -17.79 -8.18
N VAL A 178 -6.39 -17.25 -7.06
CA VAL A 178 -5.75 -15.92 -7.03
C VAL A 178 -4.54 -15.86 -7.96
N ARG A 179 -3.72 -16.92 -7.99
CA ARG A 179 -2.60 -17.02 -8.94
C ARG A 179 -3.07 -16.94 -10.39
N GLU A 180 -4.12 -17.67 -10.76
CA GLU A 180 -4.62 -17.65 -12.13
C GLU A 180 -5.15 -16.27 -12.54
N GLU A 181 -5.78 -15.53 -11.63
CA GLU A 181 -6.15 -14.13 -11.89
C GLU A 181 -4.91 -13.23 -12.12
N LEU A 182 -3.83 -13.43 -11.36
CA LEU A 182 -2.56 -12.73 -11.60
C LEU A 182 -1.95 -13.09 -12.96
N ARG A 183 -2.06 -14.35 -13.38
CA ARG A 183 -1.57 -14.82 -14.69
C ARG A 183 -2.35 -14.19 -15.84
N LYS A 184 -3.67 -13.97 -15.69
CA LYS A 184 -4.53 -13.32 -16.70
C LYS A 184 -4.13 -11.87 -16.99
N ILE A 185 -3.53 -11.17 -16.02
CA ILE A 185 -3.04 -9.79 -16.19
C ILE A 185 -1.56 -9.72 -16.59
N GLY A 186 -0.97 -10.85 -17.04
CA GLY A 186 0.36 -10.88 -17.63
C GLY A 186 1.50 -11.11 -16.63
N ILE A 187 1.22 -11.38 -15.36
CA ILE A 187 2.26 -11.84 -14.42
C ILE A 187 2.50 -13.30 -14.75
N THR A 188 3.47 -13.60 -15.61
CA THR A 188 3.80 -14.98 -16.07
C THR A 188 5.11 -15.52 -15.49
N ASP A 189 5.96 -14.64 -14.95
CA ASP A 189 7.20 -15.03 -14.29
C ASP A 189 6.94 -15.87 -13.04
N ARG A 190 7.97 -16.62 -12.61
CA ARG A 190 7.87 -17.44 -11.42
C ARG A 190 7.63 -16.55 -10.19
N ILE A 191 6.54 -16.79 -9.46
CA ILE A 191 6.21 -16.09 -8.21
C ILE A 191 6.24 -17.05 -7.03
N GLY A 192 6.58 -16.51 -5.86
CA GLY A 192 6.63 -17.26 -4.61
C GLY A 192 5.43 -16.94 -3.74
N TYR A 193 4.88 -17.94 -3.07
CA TYR A 193 3.92 -17.77 -1.99
C TYR A 193 4.60 -17.96 -0.64
N LYS A 194 4.36 -17.04 0.29
CA LYS A 194 4.89 -17.08 1.66
C LYS A 194 3.75 -17.05 2.67
N ARG A 195 3.83 -17.88 3.71
CA ARG A 195 2.85 -17.87 4.81
C ARG A 195 3.16 -16.71 5.77
N ASN A 196 2.14 -16.11 6.38
CA ASN A 196 2.38 -15.06 7.37
C ASN A 196 3.10 -15.58 8.62
N ILE A 197 2.88 -16.84 9.03
CA ILE A 197 3.61 -17.47 10.16
C ILE A 197 5.14 -17.46 9.97
N GLU A 198 5.61 -17.56 8.73
CA GLU A 198 7.04 -17.50 8.40
C GLU A 198 7.57 -16.06 8.51
N THR A 199 6.70 -15.06 8.31
CA THR A 199 7.03 -13.65 8.53
C THR A 199 7.17 -13.35 10.02
N PHE A 200 6.27 -13.87 10.87
CA PHE A 200 6.35 -13.69 12.34
C PHE A 200 7.57 -14.36 12.98
N LYS A 201 8.07 -15.44 12.38
CA LYS A 201 9.30 -16.12 12.81
C LYS A 201 10.58 -15.42 12.34
N GLY A 202 10.48 -14.28 11.66
CA GLY A 202 11.63 -13.55 11.10
C GLY A 202 12.34 -14.31 9.98
N GLU A 203 11.66 -15.25 9.32
CA GLU A 203 12.28 -16.07 8.30
C GLU A 203 12.29 -15.34 6.96
N TYR A 204 13.46 -14.81 6.60
CA TYR A 204 13.72 -14.29 5.27
C TYR A 204 14.50 -15.31 4.46
N SER A 205 14.29 -15.28 3.13
CA SER A 205 15.16 -16.05 2.24
C SER A 205 16.60 -15.60 2.46
N ALA A 206 17.52 -16.52 2.63
CA ALA A 206 18.95 -16.23 2.73
C ALA A 206 19.69 -17.16 1.77
N ARG A 207 20.98 -16.94 1.56
CA ARG A 207 21.77 -17.84 0.71
C ARG A 207 21.67 -19.27 1.28
N GLY A 208 20.98 -20.17 0.55
CA GLY A 208 20.70 -21.55 0.99
C GLY A 208 19.41 -21.78 1.78
N LYS A 209 18.62 -20.74 2.12
CA LYS A 209 17.31 -20.86 2.79
C LYS A 209 16.21 -20.27 1.91
N LYS A 210 15.31 -21.13 1.40
CA LYS A 210 14.11 -20.72 0.66
C LYS A 210 12.91 -20.76 1.60
N VAL A 211 12.21 -19.64 1.75
CA VAL A 211 11.02 -19.50 2.61
C VAL A 211 9.79 -19.35 1.70
N THR A 212 9.57 -20.35 0.85
CA THR A 212 8.51 -20.35 -0.17
C THR A 212 7.72 -21.64 0.02
N PHE A 213 6.42 -21.51 0.27
CA PHE A 213 5.54 -22.65 0.49
C PHE A 213 5.00 -23.17 -0.85
N TYR A 214 4.31 -22.32 -1.62
CA TYR A 214 4.00 -22.59 -3.03
C TYR A 214 4.95 -21.85 -3.96
N SER A 215 5.34 -22.46 -5.06
CA SER A 215 6.02 -21.76 -6.14
C SER A 215 5.44 -22.18 -7.47
N ALA A 216 5.18 -21.21 -8.35
CA ALA A 216 4.56 -21.42 -9.65
C ALA A 216 5.03 -20.37 -10.64
#